data_AF-A0A3C2A0D6-F1
#
_entry.id   AF-A0A3C2A0D6-F1
#
_cell.length_a   1.000
_cell.length_b   1.000
_cell.length_c   1.000
_cell.angle_alpha   90.00
_cell.angle_beta   90.00
_cell.angle_gamma   90.00
#
_symmetry.space_group_name_H-M   'P 1'
#
loop_
_entity.id
_entity.type
_entity.pdbx_description
1 polymer ?
#
loop_
_entity_poly.entity_id
_entity_poly.type
_entity_poly.pdbx_seq_one_letter_code
_entity_poly.pdbx_strand_id
1 'polypeptide(L)' 'MYTIEELNLRLLSELKDIAEELGVKNYKRLSKKDLIYKILDQQAILPENELPKKRGVMSNDGPAAKEKEKASEEA' A
#
# COMPACT_ATOMS: atom_id res chain seq x y z
N MET A 1 -1.72 8.95 9.58
CA MET A 1 -1.69 9.67 8.30
C MET A 1 -0.25 9.75 7.81
N TYR A 2 0.01 9.51 6.53
CA TYR A 2 1.32 9.69 5.88
C TYR A 2 1.49 11.12 5.35
N THR A 3 2.73 11.65 5.36
CA THR A 3 3.07 12.93 4.72
C THR A 3 3.63 12.75 3.30
N ILE A 4 3.69 13.85 2.54
CA ILE A 4 4.24 13.82 1.18
C ILE A 4 5.73 13.43 1.17
N GLU A 5 6.52 13.88 2.14
CA GLU A 5 7.94 13.52 2.27
C GLU A 5 8.09 12.02 2.53
N GLU A 6 7.27 11.46 3.43
CA GLU A 6 7.30 10.05 3.77
C GLU A 6 6.94 9.18 2.57
N LEU A 7 5.90 9.54 1.82
CA LEU A 7 5.48 8.80 0.63
C LEU A 7 6.51 8.90 -0.51
N ASN A 8 7.24 10.02 -0.61
CA ASN A 8 8.32 10.15 -1.59
C ASN A 8 9.49 9.21 -1.32
N LEU A 9 9.79 8.92 -0.05
CA LEU A 9 10.86 8.00 0.36
C LEU A 9 10.50 6.53 0.14
N ARG A 10 9.22 6.19 0.02
CA ARG A 10 8.74 4.82 -0.18
C ARG A 10 8.99 4.30 -1.59
N LEU A 11 9.11 2.98 -1.70
CA LEU A 11 9.12 2.26 -2.98
C LEU A 11 7.73 2.28 -3.62
N LEU A 12 7.70 2.14 -4.95
CA LEU A 12 6.42 2.06 -5.68
C LEU A 12 5.56 0.87 -5.22
N SER A 13 6.18 -0.25 -4.84
CA SER A 13 5.49 -1.41 -4.27
C SER A 13 4.81 -1.07 -2.95
N GLU A 14 5.53 -0.44 -2.01
CA GLU A 14 4.97 -0.02 -0.72
C GLU A 14 3.82 0.98 -0.90
N LEU A 15 3.96 1.92 -1.84
CA LEU A 15 2.88 2.85 -2.15
C LEU A 15 1.65 2.14 -2.71
N LYS A 16 1.83 1.06 -3.49
CA LYS A 16 0.71 0.27 -4.01
C LYS A 16 -0.01 -0.48 -2.88
N ASP A 17 0.74 -1.01 -1.91
CA ASP A 17 0.16 -1.68 -0.74
C ASP A 17 -0.64 -0.69 0.13
N ILE A 18 -0.09 0.50 0.37
CA ILE A 18 -0.80 1.58 1.11
C ILE A 18 -2.07 2.01 0.36
N ALA A 19 -1.98 2.15 -0.96
CA ALA A 19 -3.12 2.53 -1.79
C ALA A 19 -4.21 1.43 -1.80
N GLU A 20 -3.83 0.16 -1.74
CA GLU A 20 -4.75 -0.97 -1.60
C GLU A 20 -5.46 -0.97 -0.24
N GLU A 21 -4.72 -0.77 0.85
CA GLU A 21 -5.29 -0.63 2.21
C GLU A 21 -6.26 0.54 2.31
N LEU A 22 -5.97 1.65 1.63
CA LEU A 22 -6.83 2.85 1.58
C LEU A 22 -8.00 2.74 0.59
N GLY A 23 -8.10 1.64 -0.17
CA GLY A 23 -9.17 1.43 -1.16
C GLY A 23 -9.06 2.32 -2.42
N VAL A 24 -7.86 2.80 -2.75
CA VAL A 24 -7.63 3.63 -3.95
C VAL A 24 -7.82 2.80 -5.21
N LYS A 25 -8.75 3.21 -6.07
CA LYS A 25 -9.05 2.50 -7.33
C LYS A 25 -7.94 2.70 -8.37
N ASN A 26 -7.72 1.69 -9.21
CA ASN A 26 -6.75 1.72 -10.32
C ASN A 26 -5.28 1.95 -9.94
N TYR A 27 -4.93 1.88 -8.65
CA TYR A 27 -3.59 2.12 -8.11
C TYR A 27 -2.47 1.33 -8.82
N LYS A 28 -2.78 0.13 -9.34
CA LYS A 28 -1.81 -0.72 -10.06
C LYS A 28 -1.25 -0.08 -11.34
N ARG A 29 -2.00 0.81 -11.99
CA ARG A 29 -1.65 1.47 -13.26
C ARG A 29 -1.09 2.89 -13.08
N LEU A 30 -1.12 3.42 -11.86
CA LEU A 30 -0.69 4.78 -11.57
C LEU A 30 0.83 4.88 -11.49
N SER A 31 1.36 6.04 -11.90
CA SER A 31 2.77 6.38 -11.68
C SER A 31 3.04 6.65 -10.20
N LYS A 32 4.32 6.68 -9.78
CA LYS A 32 4.67 6.96 -8.37
C LYS A 32 4.08 8.29 -7.89
N LYS A 33 4.19 9.35 -8.69
CA LYS A 33 3.66 10.68 -8.34
C LYS A 33 2.14 10.65 -8.21
N ASP A 34 1.45 10.07 -9.20
CA ASP A 34 -0.02 10.00 -9.17
C ASP A 34 -0.52 9.19 -7.98
N LEU A 35 0.19 8.12 -7.63
CA LEU A 35 -0.13 7.27 -6.50
C LEU A 35 0.04 8.01 -5.17
N ILE A 36 1.10 8.79 -5.01
CA ILE A 36 1.31 9.66 -3.83
C ILE A 36 0.15 10.65 -3.69
N TYR A 37 -0.22 11.34 -4.76
CA TYR A 37 -1.33 12.30 -4.73
C TYR A 37 -2.66 11.62 -4.41
N LYS A 38 -2.95 10.46 -5.01
CA LYS A 38 -4.18 9.71 -4.72
C LYS A 38 -4.24 9.19 -3.29
N ILE A 39 -3.12 8.80 -2.71
CA ILE A 39 -3.06 8.42 -1.29
C ILE A 39 -3.38 9.65 -0.42
N LEU A 40 -2.76 10.81 -0.68
CA LEU A 40 -3.03 12.03 0.07
C LEU A 40 -4.49 12.47 -0.03
N ASP A 41 -5.07 12.43 -1.24
CA ASP A 41 -6.49 12.70 -1.48
C ASP A 41 -7.37 11.76 -0.65
N GLN A 42 -7.08 10.46 -0.68
CA GLN A 42 -7.87 9.46 0.02
C GLN A 42 -7.79 9.62 1.54
N GLN A 43 -6.63 9.99 2.08
CA GLN A 43 -6.47 10.29 3.51
C GLN A 43 -7.23 11.54 3.95
N ALA A 44 -7.45 12.50 3.04
CA ALA A 44 -8.23 13.71 3.34
C ALA A 44 -9.74 13.44 3.40
N ILE A 45 -10.19 12.34 2.79
CA ILE A 45 -11.61 11.93 2.75
C ILE A 45 -11.95 10.98 3.90
N LEU A 46 -11.03 10.10 4.27
CA LEU A 46 -11.24 9.11 5.33
C LEU A 46 -11.11 9.75 6.73
N PRO A 47 -11.95 9.34 7.69
CA PRO A 47 -11.79 9.76 9.07
C PRO A 47 -10.50 9.20 9.67
N GLU A 48 -9.89 9.92 10.63
CA GLU A 48 -8.60 9.55 11.22
C GLU A 48 -8.54 8.12 11.77
N ASN A 49 -9.67 7.59 12.24
CA ASN A 49 -9.78 6.25 12.81
C ASN A 49 -9.68 5.13 11.75
N GLU A 50 -9.88 5.43 10.47
CA GLU A 50 -9.78 4.48 9.36
C GLU A 50 -8.43 4.57 8.62
N LEU A 51 -7.57 5.51 9.01
CA LEU A 51 -6.28 5.67 8.36
C LEU A 51 -5.30 4.56 8.81
N PRO A 52 -4.56 3.95 7.87
CA PRO A 52 -3.57 2.93 8.20
C PRO A 52 -2.49 3.50 9.12
N LYS A 53 -2.16 2.73 10.16
CA LYS A 53 -1.05 3.07 11.06
C LYS A 53 0.26 2.91 10.30
N LYS A 54 1.10 3.94 10.38
CA LYS A 54 2.36 4.03 9.65
C LYS A 54 3.24 2.82 9.96
N ARG A 55 3.41 1.90 9.00
CA ARG A 55 4.37 0.79 9.13
C ARG A 55 5.77 1.40 9.12
N GLY A 56 6.57 1.15 10.16
CA GLY A 56 7.89 1.77 10.32
C GLY A 56 8.78 1.57 9.09
N VAL A 57 9.54 2.59 8.69
CA VAL A 57 10.44 2.57 7.51
C VAL A 57 11.71 1.70 7.75
N MET A 58 11.73 0.92 8.83
CA MET A 58 12.94 0.32 9.39
C MET A 58 12.67 -1.13 9.74
N SER A 59 12.36 -1.95 8.75
CA SER A 59 12.52 -3.41 8.83
C SER A 59 12.78 -3.92 7.43
N ASN A 60 14.04 -4.28 7.20
CA ASN A 60 14.56 -4.82 5.96
C ASN A 60 14.33 -6.35 5.92
N ASP A 61 13.12 -6.80 6.25
CA ASP A 61 12.76 -8.22 6.28
C ASP A 61 11.80 -8.52 5.11
N GLY A 62 12.36 -8.99 3.99
CA GLY A 62 11.59 -9.77 3.02
C GLY A 62 11.40 -11.22 3.51
N PRO A 63 10.85 -12.15 2.70
CA PRO A 63 10.04 -11.99 1.49
C PRO A 63 8.64 -12.65 1.62
N ALA A 64 7.79 -12.32 0.66
CA ALA A 64 6.67 -13.10 0.11
C ALA A 64 6.28 -14.44 0.80
N ALA A 65 5.09 -14.48 1.38
CA ALA A 65 4.27 -15.69 1.46
C ALA A 65 2.96 -15.45 0.71
N LYS A 66 3.02 -15.58 -0.62
CA LYS A 66 1.87 -16.04 -1.39
C LYS A 66 1.65 -17.50 -1.00
N GLU A 67 0.81 -17.76 0.00
CA GLU A 67 0.14 -19.05 0.09
C GLU A 67 -0.88 -19.11 -1.05
N LYS A 68 -0.37 -19.53 -2.22
CA LYS A 68 -1.21 -20.18 -3.22
C LYS A 68 -1.63 -21.51 -2.62
N GLU A 69 -2.84 -21.53 -2.10
CA GLU A 69 -3.61 -22.73 -1.81
C GLU A 69 -3.61 -23.60 -3.08
N LYS A 70 -2.83 -24.69 -3.01
CA LYS A 70 -2.65 -25.66 -4.10
C LYS A 70 -3.78 -26.68 -3.97
N ALA A 71 -4.93 -26.39 -4.58
CA ALA A 71 -5.95 -27.39 -4.86
C ALA A 71 -5.61 -28.11 -6.17
N SER A 72 -5.21 -29.39 -6.06
CA SER A 72 -5.28 -30.47 -7.07
C SER A 72 -4.46 -31.65 -6.53
N GLU A 73 -5.09 -32.62 -5.87
CA GLU A 73 -5.67 -33.83 -6.48
C GLU A 73 -4.63 -34.95 -6.61
N GLU A 74 -4.64 -35.90 -5.65
CA GLU A 74 -4.32 -37.32 -5.86
C GLU A 74 -4.60 -38.12 -4.56
N ALA A 75 -5.71 -38.88 -4.55
CA ALA A 75 -5.89 -40.22 -3.99
C ALA A 75 -7.36 -40.64 -4.06
#